data_AF-A0A7X2MNV1-F1
#
_entry.id   AF-A0A7X2MNV1-F1
#
_cell.length_a   1.000
_cell.length_b   1.000
_cell.length_c   1.000
_cell.angle_alpha   90.00
_cell.angle_beta   90.00
_cell.angle_gamma   90.00
#
_symmetry.space_group_name_H-M   'P 1'
#
loop_
_entity.id
_entity.type
_entity.pdbx_description
1 polymer ?
#
loop_
_entity_poly.entity_id
_entity_poly.type
_entity_poly.pdbx_seq_one_letter_code
_entity_poly.pdbx_strand_id
1 'polypeptide(L)'
;LLPWGYSAYVAVTQKRVTPAVEAVVEANTLLSGLGFENGGLAAAHAIHNGFTAIDGDIHHLTHGEKVAYGTLTQMVLEKRPDEDIARYIRFYRSINMPTTLRELHLENESWENLVKVGALANSEGDTLKNLNPNLSPEDIANALLALDAFSQTVK
;
A
#
# COMPACT_ATOMS: atom_id res chain seq x y z
N LEU A 1 -14.56 -1.42 0.48
CA LEU A 1 -13.86 -1.53 -0.82
C LEU A 1 -14.08 -2.87 -1.52
N LEU A 2 -13.70 -4.03 -0.98
CA LEU A 2 -13.81 -5.32 -1.69
C LEU A 2 -15.19 -5.64 -2.34
N PRO A 3 -16.35 -5.33 -1.73
CA PRO A 3 -17.65 -5.63 -2.35
C PRO A 3 -18.03 -4.71 -3.52
N TRP A 4 -17.63 -3.43 -3.48
CA TRP A 4 -18.15 -2.38 -4.38
C TRP A 4 -17.07 -1.64 -5.18
N GLY A 5 -15.79 -1.86 -4.87
CA GLY A 5 -14.67 -1.10 -5.41
C GLY A 5 -14.52 -1.25 -6.93
N TYR A 6 -14.60 -2.48 -7.43
CA TYR A 6 -14.49 -2.73 -8.87
C TYR A 6 -15.67 -2.14 -9.65
N SER A 7 -16.90 -2.35 -9.18
CA SER A 7 -18.09 -1.81 -9.86
C SER A 7 -18.14 -0.28 -9.80
N ALA A 8 -17.70 0.34 -8.70
CA ALA A 8 -17.54 1.79 -8.60
C ALA A 8 -16.49 2.32 -9.56
N TYR A 9 -15.32 1.67 -9.65
CA TYR A 9 -14.27 2.01 -10.60
C TYR A 9 -14.79 1.99 -12.04
N VAL A 10 -15.43 0.89 -12.46
CA VAL A 10 -16.03 0.76 -13.80
C VAL A 10 -17.07 1.86 -14.05
N ALA A 11 -17.97 2.14 -13.10
CA ALA A 11 -18.97 3.18 -13.25
C ALA A 11 -18.37 4.59 -13.44
N VAL A 12 -17.32 4.92 -12.68
CA VAL A 12 -16.65 6.23 -12.79
C VAL A 12 -15.92 6.38 -14.13
N THR A 13 -15.29 5.31 -14.67
CA THR A 13 -14.67 5.38 -16.02
C THR A 13 -15.67 5.71 -17.12
N GLN A 14 -16.95 5.37 -16.91
CA GLN A 14 -18.05 5.68 -17.82
C GLN A 14 -18.80 6.97 -17.45
N LYS A 15 -18.30 7.74 -16.49
CA LYS A 15 -18.90 8.98 -15.97
C LYS A 15 -20.33 8.75 -15.45
N ARG A 16 -20.57 7.64 -14.75
CA ARG A 16 -21.86 7.28 -14.16
C ARG A 16 -21.79 7.30 -12.64
N VAL A 17 -22.85 7.81 -12.02
CA VAL A 17 -23.08 7.71 -10.57
C VAL A 17 -24.03 6.54 -10.33
N THR A 18 -23.62 5.61 -9.46
CA THR A 18 -24.39 4.41 -9.09
C THR A 18 -24.34 4.24 -7.57
N PRO A 19 -25.20 3.40 -6.97
CA PRO A 19 -25.09 3.09 -5.54
C PRO A 19 -23.71 2.57 -5.11
N ALA A 20 -23.00 1.86 -5.99
CA ALA A 20 -21.62 1.43 -5.73
C ALA A 20 -20.65 2.61 -5.65
N VAL A 21 -20.81 3.62 -6.51
CA VAL A 21 -20.01 4.85 -6.46
C VAL A 21 -20.26 5.61 -5.17
N GLU A 22 -21.53 5.83 -4.79
CA GLU A 22 -21.88 6.50 -3.54
C GLU A 22 -21.28 5.77 -2.32
N ALA A 23 -21.42 4.45 -2.26
CA ALA A 23 -20.87 3.65 -1.17
C ALA A 23 -19.34 3.73 -1.09
N VAL A 24 -18.64 3.80 -2.23
CA VAL A 24 -17.18 3.93 -2.26
C VAL A 24 -16.72 5.35 -1.93
N VAL A 25 -17.47 6.38 -2.35
CA VAL A 25 -17.19 7.77 -1.95
C VAL A 25 -17.32 7.92 -0.43
N GLU A 26 -18.40 7.43 0.17
CA GLU A 26 -18.56 7.42 1.63
C GLU A 26 -17.43 6.65 2.31
N ALA A 27 -17.08 5.46 1.79
CA ALA A 27 -16.00 4.65 2.35
C ALA A 27 -14.64 5.36 2.29
N ASN A 28 -14.31 6.02 1.17
CA ASN A 28 -13.03 6.69 0.98
C ASN A 28 -12.91 8.00 1.76
N THR A 29 -14.03 8.66 2.06
CA THR A 29 -14.03 9.97 2.72
C THR A 29 -14.41 9.86 4.20
N LEU A 30 -15.63 9.41 4.50
CA LEU A 30 -16.15 9.39 5.86
C LEU A 30 -15.57 8.23 6.67
N LEU A 31 -15.73 7.00 6.17
CA LEU A 31 -15.34 5.80 6.92
C LEU A 31 -13.81 5.70 7.03
N SER A 32 -13.09 5.97 5.95
CA SER A 32 -11.63 6.03 5.99
C SER A 32 -11.14 7.13 6.93
N GLY A 33 -11.73 8.34 6.84
CA GLY A 33 -11.38 9.47 7.69
C GLY A 33 -11.51 9.18 9.18
N LEU A 34 -12.73 8.83 9.59
CA LEU A 34 -13.00 8.48 11.00
C LEU A 34 -12.20 7.25 11.45
N GLY A 35 -12.08 6.26 10.56
CA GLY A 35 -11.40 5.00 10.84
C GLY A 35 -9.91 5.19 11.12
N PHE A 36 -9.18 5.94 10.28
CA PHE A 36 -7.76 6.17 10.54
C PHE A 36 -7.55 7.10 11.73
N GLU A 37 -8.39 8.13 11.90
CA GLU A 37 -8.21 9.13 12.95
C GLU A 37 -8.50 8.56 14.34
N ASN A 38 -9.51 7.69 14.47
CA ASN A 38 -9.92 7.10 15.75
C ASN A 38 -9.41 5.67 15.96
N GLY A 39 -8.96 4.98 14.91
CA GLY A 39 -8.39 3.62 14.98
C GLY A 39 -6.86 3.61 14.93
N GLY A 40 -6.25 4.59 14.28
CA GLY A 40 -4.80 4.75 14.16
C GLY A 40 -4.21 4.31 12.82
N LEU A 41 -2.94 4.65 12.65
CA LEU A 41 -2.09 4.26 11.52
C LEU A 41 -1.01 3.28 11.98
N ALA A 42 -0.47 2.51 11.03
CA ALA A 42 0.57 1.53 11.26
C ALA A 42 1.56 1.51 10.08
N ALA A 43 2.18 0.36 9.80
CA ALA A 43 3.25 0.24 8.80
C ALA A 43 2.89 0.76 7.40
N ALA A 44 1.66 0.62 6.92
CA ALA A 44 1.27 1.01 5.56
C ALA A 44 1.55 2.49 5.25
N HIS A 45 1.19 3.39 6.17
CA HIS A 45 1.43 4.84 5.98
C HIS A 45 2.89 5.21 6.31
N ALA A 46 3.51 4.54 7.27
CA ALA A 46 4.94 4.71 7.55
C ALA A 46 5.82 4.34 6.34
N ILE A 47 5.50 3.26 5.64
CA ILE A 47 6.19 2.85 4.41
C ILE A 47 5.92 3.85 3.28
N HIS A 48 4.69 4.33 3.14
CA HIS A 48 4.37 5.44 2.23
C HIS A 48 5.29 6.65 2.47
N ASN A 49 5.48 7.05 3.73
CA ASN A 49 6.36 8.15 4.10
C ASN A 49 7.81 7.80 3.81
N GLY A 50 8.22 6.55 4.07
CA GLY A 50 9.54 6.03 3.77
C GLY A 50 9.94 6.22 2.32
N PHE A 51 9.01 6.08 1.37
CA PHE A 51 9.28 6.31 -0.06
C PHE A 51 9.71 7.75 -0.39
N THR A 52 9.53 8.72 0.51
CA THR A 52 10.06 10.08 0.32
C THR A 52 11.59 10.16 0.46
N ALA A 53 12.24 9.08 0.94
CA ALA A 53 13.70 8.97 0.95
C ALA A 53 14.30 8.64 -0.42
N ILE A 54 13.48 8.33 -1.43
CA ILE A 54 13.89 7.99 -2.79
C ILE A 54 13.48 9.12 -3.73
N ASP A 55 14.42 9.64 -4.51
CA ASP A 55 14.17 10.59 -5.60
C ASP A 55 13.73 9.86 -6.88
N GLY A 56 12.92 10.53 -7.72
CA GLY A 56 12.60 10.08 -9.09
C GLY A 56 11.10 9.93 -9.37
N ASP A 57 10.77 9.06 -10.33
CA ASP A 57 9.42 8.95 -10.88
C ASP A 57 8.38 8.41 -9.88
N ILE A 58 8.82 7.82 -8.77
CA ILE A 58 7.93 7.46 -7.65
C ILE A 58 7.14 8.67 -7.14
N HIS A 59 7.63 9.90 -7.30
CA HIS A 59 6.89 11.10 -6.90
C HIS A 59 5.73 11.47 -7.82
N HIS A 60 5.62 10.86 -9.00
CA HIS A 60 4.46 11.01 -9.89
C HIS A 60 3.25 10.17 -9.45
N LEU A 61 3.47 9.18 -8.57
CA LEU A 61 2.40 8.39 -7.98
C LEU A 61 1.62 9.19 -6.94
N THR A 62 0.32 8.98 -6.94
CA THR A 62 -0.60 9.50 -5.92
C THR A 62 -0.32 8.89 -4.55
N HIS A 63 -0.83 9.55 -3.52
CA HIS A 63 -0.80 9.04 -2.15
C HIS A 63 -1.38 7.62 -2.05
N GLY A 64 -2.55 7.39 -2.65
CA GLY A 64 -3.25 6.10 -2.58
C GLY A 64 -2.47 4.95 -3.26
N GLU A 65 -1.79 5.23 -4.37
CA GLU A 65 -0.96 4.24 -5.07
C GLU A 65 0.21 3.76 -4.20
N LYS A 66 0.89 4.69 -3.53
CA LYS A 66 1.97 4.36 -2.58
C LYS A 66 1.45 3.62 -1.34
N VAL A 67 0.32 4.07 -0.77
CA VAL A 67 -0.31 3.42 0.39
C VAL A 67 -0.80 2.01 0.06
N ALA A 68 -1.25 1.74 -1.18
CA ALA A 68 -1.66 0.40 -1.61
C ALA A 68 -0.50 -0.60 -1.49
N TYR A 69 0.68 -0.24 -2.01
CA TYR A 69 1.87 -1.08 -1.87
C TYR A 69 2.34 -1.20 -0.41
N GLY A 70 2.29 -0.10 0.34
CA GLY A 70 2.58 -0.11 1.79
C GLY A 70 1.65 -1.04 2.56
N THR A 71 0.38 -1.13 2.18
CA THR A 71 -0.61 -2.02 2.80
C THR A 71 -0.29 -3.49 2.54
N LEU A 72 0.02 -3.86 1.29
CA LEU A 72 0.47 -5.22 0.98
C LEU A 72 1.77 -5.56 1.72
N THR A 73 2.69 -4.61 1.85
CA THR A 73 3.97 -4.81 2.56
C THR A 73 3.72 -5.02 4.05
N GLN A 74 2.78 -4.27 4.65
CA GLN A 74 2.33 -4.49 6.02
C GLN A 74 1.77 -5.91 6.20
N MET A 75 0.99 -6.43 5.24
CA MET A 75 0.48 -7.81 5.33
C MET A 75 1.60 -8.87 5.32
N VAL A 76 2.68 -8.62 4.58
CA VAL A 76 3.90 -9.47 4.62
C VAL A 76 4.55 -9.40 6.00
N LEU A 77 4.72 -8.21 6.57
CA LEU A 77 5.28 -8.00 7.92
C LEU A 77 4.42 -8.65 9.02
N GLU A 78 3.10 -8.67 8.83
CA GLU A 78 2.13 -9.36 9.69
C GLU A 78 2.14 -10.88 9.53
N LYS A 79 2.91 -11.42 8.57
CA LYS A 79 2.97 -12.85 8.24
C LYS A 79 1.60 -13.43 7.89
N ARG A 80 0.79 -12.66 7.15
CA ARG A 80 -0.51 -13.15 6.70
C ARG A 80 -0.36 -14.31 5.71
N PRO A 81 -1.33 -15.24 5.65
CA PRO A 81 -1.33 -16.29 4.64
C PRO A 81 -1.24 -15.76 3.21
N ASP A 82 -0.52 -16.47 2.35
CA ASP A 82 -0.31 -16.11 0.94
C ASP A 82 -1.63 -15.80 0.21
N GLU A 83 -2.67 -16.60 0.44
CA GLU A 83 -3.97 -16.41 -0.23
C GLU A 83 -4.68 -15.12 0.22
N ASP A 84 -4.48 -14.69 1.46
CA ASP A 84 -5.01 -13.40 1.93
C ASP A 84 -4.31 -12.26 1.19
N ILE A 85 -2.98 -12.29 1.09
CA ILE A 85 -2.20 -11.27 0.35
C ILE A 85 -2.58 -11.28 -1.13
N ALA A 86 -2.65 -12.47 -1.75
CA ALA A 86 -3.01 -12.65 -3.15
C ALA A 86 -4.42 -12.12 -3.47
N ARG A 87 -5.38 -12.26 -2.55
CA ARG A 87 -6.72 -11.68 -2.69
C ARG A 87 -6.68 -10.16 -2.86
N TYR A 88 -5.87 -9.46 -2.05
CA TYR A 88 -5.74 -8.00 -2.16
C TYR A 88 -4.94 -7.58 -3.40
N ILE A 89 -3.91 -8.33 -3.79
CA ILE A 89 -3.18 -8.11 -5.05
C ILE A 89 -4.13 -8.16 -6.24
N ARG A 90 -4.96 -9.23 -6.35
CA ARG A 90 -5.95 -9.36 -7.43
C ARG A 90 -6.96 -8.21 -7.42
N PHE A 91 -7.42 -7.80 -6.25
CA PHE A 91 -8.33 -6.65 -6.13
C PHE A 91 -7.66 -5.34 -6.59
N TYR A 92 -6.46 -5.03 -6.10
CA TYR A 92 -5.72 -3.83 -6.48
C TYR A 92 -5.46 -3.76 -7.99
N ARG A 93 -5.04 -4.85 -8.61
CA ARG A 93 -4.89 -4.92 -10.07
C ARG A 93 -6.21 -4.68 -10.81
N SER A 94 -7.32 -5.20 -10.30
CA SER A 94 -8.64 -4.99 -10.93
C SER A 94 -9.09 -3.54 -10.97
N ILE A 95 -8.54 -2.68 -10.10
CA ILE A 95 -8.80 -1.23 -10.05
C ILE A 95 -7.55 -0.40 -10.40
N ASN A 96 -6.59 -1.01 -11.11
CA ASN A 96 -5.38 -0.37 -11.62
C ASN A 96 -4.48 0.28 -10.55
N MET A 97 -4.37 -0.35 -9.39
CA MET A 97 -3.44 0.04 -8.31
C MET A 97 -2.13 -0.77 -8.40
N PRO A 98 -0.97 -0.16 -8.09
CA PRO A 98 0.33 -0.82 -8.20
C PRO A 98 0.50 -1.91 -7.15
N THR A 99 1.13 -3.02 -7.57
CA THR A 99 1.38 -4.20 -6.73
C THR A 99 2.81 -4.72 -6.86
N THR A 100 3.65 -4.08 -7.67
CA THR A 100 5.07 -4.44 -7.91
C THR A 100 5.95 -3.20 -7.81
N LEU A 101 7.25 -3.37 -7.52
CA LEU A 101 8.22 -2.28 -7.48
C LEU A 101 8.37 -1.62 -8.86
N ARG A 102 8.22 -2.37 -9.96
CA ARG A 102 8.16 -1.79 -11.31
C ARG A 102 7.05 -0.76 -11.47
N GLU A 103 5.85 -1.09 -11.00
CA GLU A 103 4.71 -0.16 -11.04
C GLU A 103 4.90 1.03 -10.09
N LEU A 104 5.83 0.93 -9.13
CA LEU A 104 6.28 2.04 -8.30
C LEU A 104 7.48 2.82 -8.87
N HIS A 105 8.01 2.44 -10.03
CA HIS A 105 9.27 2.96 -10.60
C HIS A 105 10.54 2.65 -9.79
N LEU A 106 10.55 1.54 -9.05
CA LEU A 106 11.62 1.10 -8.15
C LEU A 106 12.20 -0.29 -8.49
N GLU A 107 11.93 -0.85 -9.67
CA GLU A 107 12.36 -2.22 -10.04
C GLU A 107 13.86 -2.48 -9.94
N ASN A 108 14.68 -1.45 -10.15
CA ASN A 108 16.14 -1.51 -10.09
C ASN A 108 16.70 -0.71 -8.89
N GLU A 109 15.86 -0.38 -7.91
CA GLU A 109 16.30 0.38 -6.74
C GLU A 109 17.29 -0.44 -5.90
N SER A 110 18.32 0.25 -5.40
CA SER A 110 19.37 -0.34 -4.59
C SER A 110 18.84 -0.81 -3.23
N TRP A 111 19.45 -1.89 -2.71
CA TRP A 111 19.18 -2.36 -1.36
C TRP A 111 19.36 -1.25 -0.32
N GLU A 112 20.42 -0.46 -0.45
CA GLU A 112 20.75 0.64 0.47
C GLU A 112 19.64 1.70 0.52
N ASN A 113 19.02 2.02 -0.63
CA ASN A 113 17.91 2.96 -0.67
C ASN A 113 16.61 2.35 -0.10
N LEU A 114 16.34 1.06 -0.33
CA LEU A 114 15.21 0.38 0.30
C LEU A 114 15.37 0.30 1.83
N VAL A 115 16.60 0.17 2.34
CA VAL A 115 16.89 0.27 3.77
C VAL A 115 16.65 1.69 4.28
N LYS A 116 16.97 2.74 3.50
CA LYS A 116 16.60 4.14 3.88
C LYS A 116 15.09 4.34 3.97
N VAL A 117 14.32 3.73 3.06
CA VAL A 117 12.85 3.72 3.15
C VAL A 117 12.42 3.10 4.48
N GLY A 118 12.97 1.94 4.84
CA GLY A 118 12.71 1.29 6.12
C GLY A 118 13.12 2.13 7.33
N ALA A 119 14.26 2.83 7.25
CA ALA A 119 14.76 3.68 8.32
C ALA A 119 13.87 4.89 8.56
N LEU A 120 13.40 5.54 7.50
CA LEU A 120 12.48 6.65 7.60
C LEU A 120 11.10 6.20 8.11
N ALA A 121 10.59 5.07 7.62
CA ALA A 121 9.36 4.46 8.11
C ALA A 121 9.43 4.07 9.60
N ASN A 122 10.62 3.71 10.11
CA ASN A 122 10.84 3.36 11.51
C ASN A 122 11.28 4.54 12.40
N SER A 123 11.22 5.78 11.88
CA SER A 123 11.61 6.96 12.65
C SER A 123 10.70 7.15 13.88
N GLU A 124 11.20 7.85 14.91
CA GLU A 124 10.45 8.04 16.16
C GLU A 124 9.12 8.78 15.99
N GLY A 125 8.99 9.60 14.95
CA GLY A 125 7.77 10.37 14.66
C GLY A 125 6.76 9.65 13.76
N ASP A 126 7.08 8.45 13.26
CA ASP A 126 6.20 7.70 12.36
C ASP A 126 5.46 6.56 13.09
N THR A 127 4.64 5.83 12.34
CA THR A 127 3.56 4.99 12.84
C THR A 127 3.86 3.50 12.74
N LEU A 128 5.00 3.09 12.17
CA LEU A 128 5.41 1.69 12.03
C LEU A 128 5.40 0.94 13.37
N LYS A 129 5.83 1.61 14.45
CA LYS A 129 5.94 1.01 15.79
C LYS A 129 4.59 0.58 16.38
N ASN A 130 3.47 1.11 15.87
CA ASN A 130 2.13 0.65 16.23
C ASN A 130 1.83 -0.77 15.72
N LEU A 131 2.50 -1.20 14.64
CA LEU A 131 2.44 -2.58 14.18
C LEU A 131 3.32 -3.48 15.05
N ASN A 132 4.61 -3.17 15.10
CA ASN A 132 5.60 -3.91 15.86
C ASN A 132 6.85 -3.04 16.08
N PRO A 133 7.19 -2.67 17.33
CA PRO A 133 8.34 -1.80 17.61
C PRO A 133 9.71 -2.46 17.39
N ASN A 134 9.75 -3.78 17.16
CA ASN A 134 10.99 -4.53 16.99
C ASN A 134 11.42 -4.71 15.53
N LEU A 135 10.66 -4.19 14.55
CA LEU A 135 11.03 -4.27 13.14
C LEU A 135 12.24 -3.37 12.85
N SER A 136 13.25 -3.92 12.17
CA SER A 136 14.42 -3.17 11.71
C SER A 136 14.19 -2.58 10.31
N PRO A 137 14.93 -1.53 9.91
CA PRO A 137 14.89 -1.01 8.53
C PRO A 137 15.06 -2.08 7.44
N GLU A 138 15.93 -3.06 7.69
CA GLU A 138 16.17 -4.20 6.81
C GLU A 138 14.97 -5.15 6.73
N ASP A 139 14.18 -5.32 7.80
CA ASP A 139 12.94 -6.10 7.77
C ASP A 139 11.94 -5.47 6.79
N ILE A 140 11.83 -4.12 6.77
CA ILE A 140 10.96 -3.40 5.82
C ILE A 140 11.49 -3.59 4.40
N ALA A 141 12.79 -3.41 4.17
CA ALA A 141 13.40 -3.57 2.85
C ALA A 141 13.20 -4.99 2.29
N ASN A 142 13.40 -6.02 3.14
CA ASN A 142 13.12 -7.41 2.78
C ASN A 142 11.63 -7.63 2.47
N ALA A 143 10.71 -7.05 3.26
CA ALA A 143 9.28 -7.17 3.01
C ALA A 143 8.84 -6.52 1.69
N LEU A 144 9.43 -5.37 1.31
CA LEU A 144 9.19 -4.70 0.03
C LEU A 144 9.59 -5.60 -1.15
N LEU A 145 10.76 -6.24 -1.07
CA LEU A 145 11.27 -7.15 -2.10
C LEU A 145 10.49 -8.48 -2.13
N ALA A 146 10.16 -9.03 -0.97
CA ALA A 146 9.38 -10.26 -0.85
C ALA A 146 7.98 -10.08 -1.44
N LEU A 147 7.34 -8.93 -1.18
CA LEU A 147 6.07 -8.57 -1.79
C LEU A 147 6.18 -8.48 -3.31
N ASP A 148 7.21 -7.81 -3.84
CA ASP A 148 7.41 -7.67 -5.28
C ASP A 148 7.50 -9.04 -5.96
N ALA A 149 8.37 -9.90 -5.44
CA ALA A 149 8.57 -11.25 -5.95
C ALA A 149 7.27 -12.08 -5.86
N PHE A 150 6.57 -12.05 -4.72
CA PHE A 150 5.31 -12.79 -4.56
C PHE A 150 4.23 -12.28 -5.50
N SER A 151 4.08 -10.96 -5.62
CA SER A 151 3.09 -10.31 -6.47
C SER A 151 3.22 -10.75 -7.93
N GLN A 152 4.45 -10.85 -8.46
CA GLN A 152 4.69 -11.33 -9.83
C GLN A 152 4.19 -12.77 -10.09
N THR A 153 4.02 -13.59 -9.05
CA THR A 153 3.50 -14.96 -9.17
C THR A 153 1.97 -15.05 -9.13
N VAL A 154 1.31 -14.04 -8.57
CA VAL A 154 -0.15 -13.99 -8.44
C VAL A 154 -0.75 -13.74 -9.83
N LYS A 155 -1.70 -14.60 -10.23
CA LYS A 155 -2.44 -14.48 -11.50
C LYS A 155 -3.65 -13.57 -11.37
#